data_AF-A0A7V0YD05-F1
#
_entry.id   AF-A0A7V0YD05-F1
#
_cell.length_a   1.000
_cell.length_b   1.000
_cell.length_c   1.000
_cell.angle_alpha   90.00
_cell.angle_beta   90.00
_cell.angle_gamma   90.00
#
_symmetry.space_group_name_H-M   'P 1'
#
loop_
_entity.id
_entity.type
_entity.pdbx_description
1 polymer ?
#
loop_
_entity_poly.entity_id
_entity_poly.type
_entity_poly.pdbx_seq_one_letter_code
_entity_poly.pdbx_strand_id
1 'polypeptide(L)'
;MTADGRARAAAQALAEALRRCEPISAFWLARARLAADAQAQELLTRLSDRQRALVLKQQTGEITQADIDDLRRLQSEAESHPVISAYVRAVQEAQLFLPAVNAAISELLGFDFAGLARAAAV
;
A
#
# COMPACT_ATOMS: atom_id res chain seq x y z
N MET A 1 -31.50 -14.70 -9.64
CA MET A 1 -30.27 -14.02 -9.17
C MET A 1 -30.38 -12.55 -9.54
N THR A 2 -30.32 -11.62 -8.57
CA THR A 2 -30.44 -10.18 -8.84
C THR A 2 -29.25 -9.67 -9.66
N ALA A 3 -29.38 -8.50 -10.31
CA ALA A 3 -28.27 -7.87 -11.02
C ALA A 3 -27.05 -7.69 -10.11
N ASP A 4 -27.28 -7.26 -8.87
CA ASP A 4 -26.24 -7.11 -7.83
C ASP A 4 -25.57 -8.44 -7.48
N GLY A 5 -26.33 -9.54 -7.46
CA GLY A 5 -25.78 -10.88 -7.21
C GLY A 5 -24.82 -11.34 -8.31
N ARG A 6 -25.14 -11.05 -9.59
CA ARG A 6 -24.26 -11.36 -10.72
C ARG A 6 -22.98 -10.53 -10.69
N ALA A 7 -23.10 -9.23 -10.45
CA ALA A 7 -21.94 -8.33 -10.35
C ALA A 7 -21.01 -8.75 -9.21
N ARG A 8 -21.56 -9.11 -8.05
CA ARG A 8 -20.78 -9.60 -6.90
C ARG A 8 -20.04 -10.90 -7.21
N ALA A 9 -20.69 -11.86 -7.87
CA ALA A 9 -20.04 -13.13 -8.25
C ALA A 9 -18.88 -12.90 -9.23
N ALA A 10 -19.06 -12.03 -10.22
CA ALA A 10 -17.99 -11.67 -11.16
C ALA A 10 -16.81 -10.97 -10.45
N ALA A 11 -17.09 -10.05 -9.53
CA ALA A 11 -16.06 -9.39 -8.73
C ALA A 11 -15.29 -10.38 -7.84
N GLN A 12 -15.97 -11.37 -7.27
CA GLN A 12 -15.33 -12.44 -6.49
C GLN A 12 -14.40 -13.29 -7.35
N ALA A 13 -14.85 -13.71 -8.54
CA ALA A 13 -14.03 -14.48 -9.47
C ALA A 13 -12.78 -13.70 -9.91
N LEU A 14 -12.94 -12.40 -10.21
CA LEU A 14 -11.80 -11.53 -10.53
C LEU A 14 -10.83 -11.42 -9.35
N ALA A 15 -11.32 -11.19 -8.13
CA ALA A 15 -10.47 -11.09 -6.94
C ALA A 15 -9.69 -12.38 -6.66
N GLU A 16 -10.32 -13.54 -6.86
CA GLU A 16 -9.65 -14.84 -6.72
C GLU A 16 -8.56 -15.03 -7.78
N ALA A 17 -8.83 -14.67 -9.03
CA ALA A 17 -7.84 -14.72 -10.11
C ALA A 17 -6.66 -13.79 -9.82
N LEU A 18 -6.93 -12.52 -9.47
CA LEU A 18 -5.90 -11.54 -9.16
C LEU A 18 -5.00 -11.98 -8.01
N ARG A 19 -5.54 -12.62 -6.96
CA ARG A 19 -4.74 -13.15 -5.85
C ARG A 19 -3.66 -14.15 -6.27
N ARG A 20 -3.82 -14.80 -7.42
CA ARG A 20 -2.87 -15.78 -7.97
C ARG A 20 -1.92 -15.18 -9.02
N CYS A 21 -2.13 -13.93 -9.42
CA CYS A 21 -1.28 -13.25 -10.38
C CYS A 21 -0.14 -12.52 -9.67
N GLU A 22 1.07 -12.64 -10.18
CA GLU A 22 2.09 -11.61 -9.91
C GLU A 22 1.65 -10.30 -10.54
N PRO A 23 1.83 -9.14 -9.87
CA PRO A 23 2.52 -8.90 -8.59
C PRO A 23 1.64 -8.98 -7.32
N ILE A 24 0.36 -9.31 -7.44
CA ILE A 24 -0.58 -9.30 -6.31
C ILE A 24 -0.27 -10.42 -5.30
N SER A 25 0.13 -11.61 -5.76
CA SER A 25 0.59 -12.70 -4.89
C SER A 25 1.80 -12.29 -4.05
N ALA A 26 2.82 -11.66 -4.66
CA ALA A 26 3.99 -11.16 -3.93
C ALA A 26 3.62 -10.09 -2.89
N PHE A 27 2.70 -9.19 -3.20
CA PHE A 27 2.18 -8.22 -2.23
C PHE A 27 1.59 -8.89 -0.98
N TRP A 28 0.72 -9.90 -1.16
CA TRP A 28 0.12 -10.60 -0.03
C TRP A 28 1.15 -11.35 0.81
N LEU A 29 2.12 -12.00 0.15
CA LEU A 29 3.19 -12.71 0.82
C LEU A 29 4.10 -11.74 1.61
N ALA A 30 4.52 -10.64 1.00
CA ALA A 30 5.36 -9.64 1.65
C ALA A 30 4.63 -8.98 2.83
N ARG A 31 3.32 -8.73 2.70
CA ARG A 31 2.47 -8.22 3.78
C ARG A 31 2.41 -9.20 4.96
N ALA A 32 2.24 -10.49 4.69
CA ALA A 32 2.21 -11.52 5.73
C ALA A 32 3.56 -11.63 6.45
N ARG A 33 4.67 -11.59 5.71
CA ARG A 33 6.03 -11.58 6.27
C ARG A 33 6.26 -10.36 7.14
N LEU A 34 5.86 -9.17 6.68
CA LEU A 34 5.97 -7.93 7.45
C LEU A 34 5.18 -8.00 8.76
N ALA A 35 3.96 -8.55 8.73
CA ALA A 35 3.13 -8.68 9.91
C ALA A 35 3.71 -9.67 10.94
N ALA A 36 4.47 -10.66 10.50
CA ALA A 36 5.11 -11.67 11.36
C ALA A 36 6.50 -11.25 11.87
N ASP A 37 7.10 -10.20 11.31
CA ASP A 37 8.45 -9.75 11.66
C ASP A 37 8.40 -8.69 12.77
N ALA A 38 8.73 -9.10 14.01
CA ALA A 38 8.69 -8.22 15.18
C ALA A 38 9.67 -7.04 15.08
N GLN A 39 10.85 -7.24 14.48
CA GLN A 39 11.85 -6.18 14.34
C GLN A 39 11.39 -5.12 13.33
N ALA A 40 10.81 -5.57 12.22
CA ALA A 40 10.22 -4.68 11.23
C ALA A 40 9.05 -3.88 11.82
N GLN A 41 8.17 -4.51 12.60
CA GLN A 41 7.05 -3.83 13.27
C GLN A 41 7.56 -2.79 14.27
N GLU A 42 8.53 -3.14 15.12
CA GLU A 42 9.12 -2.21 16.08
C GLU A 42 9.75 -0.99 15.38
N LEU A 43 10.48 -1.22 14.30
CA LEU A 43 11.12 -0.16 13.54
C LEU A 43 10.10 0.80 12.91
N LEU A 44 9.02 0.26 12.33
CA LEU A 44 7.92 1.06 11.78
C LEU A 44 7.18 1.85 12.87
N THR A 45 6.96 1.26 14.05
CA THR A 45 6.38 1.97 15.20
C THR A 45 7.26 3.13 15.64
N ARG A 46 8.57 2.88 15.85
CA ARG A 46 9.53 3.92 16.24
C ARG A 46 9.61 5.05 15.21
N LEU A 47 9.57 4.70 13.92
CA LEU A 47 9.54 5.69 12.84
C LEU A 47 8.27 6.54 12.90
N SER A 48 7.09 5.92 13.06
CA SER A 48 5.81 6.63 13.16
C SER A 48 5.75 7.56 14.36
N ASP A 49 6.22 7.10 15.52
CA ASP A 49 6.24 7.90 16.74
C ASP A 49 7.21 9.08 16.63
N ARG A 50 8.37 8.88 15.99
CA ARG A 50 9.32 9.96 15.74
C ARG A 50 8.76 11.03 14.80
N GLN A 51 8.06 10.62 13.75
CA GLN A 51 7.38 11.54 12.82
C GLN A 51 6.31 12.36 13.54
N ARG A 52 5.48 11.74 14.39
CA ARG A 52 4.46 12.44 15.19
C ARG A 52 5.10 13.46 16.14
N ALA A 53 6.16 13.06 16.84
CA ALA A 53 6.89 13.95 17.74
C ALA A 53 7.49 15.16 17.00
N LEU A 54 8.01 14.94 15.80
CA LEU A 54 8.53 16.01 14.94
C LEU A 54 7.47 17.00 14.50
N VAL A 55 6.28 16.52 14.10
CA VAL A 55 5.15 17.40 13.75
C VAL A 55 4.76 18.30 14.92
N LEU A 56 4.71 17.76 16.15
CA LEU A 56 4.41 18.54 17.35
C LEU A 56 5.48 19.61 17.62
N LYS A 57 6.76 19.23 17.55
CA LYS A 57 7.88 20.17 17.72
C LYS A 57 7.93 21.25 16.65
N GLN A 58 7.54 20.91 15.41
CA GLN A 58 7.48 21.87 14.32
C GLN A 58 6.41 22.95 14.57
N GLN A 59 5.28 22.58 15.19
CA GLN A 59 4.21 23.52 15.55
C GLN A 59 4.64 24.50 16.66
N THR A 60 5.46 24.04 17.61
CA THR A 60 5.98 24.87 18.71
C THR A 60 7.27 25.61 18.36
N GLY A 61 7.90 25.31 17.21
CA GLY A 61 9.18 25.87 16.82
C GLY A 61 10.38 25.27 17.56
N GLU A 62 10.21 24.14 18.23
CA GLU A 62 11.22 23.48 19.09
C GLU A 62 12.00 22.36 18.36
N ILE A 63 11.88 22.29 17.04
CA ILE A 63 12.58 21.29 16.23
C ILE A 63 14.10 21.52 16.26
N THR A 64 14.87 20.47 16.49
CA THR A 64 16.34 20.54 16.52
C THR A 64 16.96 19.74 15.37
N GLN A 65 18.22 20.03 15.05
CA GLN A 65 18.97 19.24 14.06
C GLN A 65 19.10 17.77 14.48
N ALA A 66 19.30 17.50 15.78
CA ALA A 66 19.33 16.15 16.32
C ALA A 66 18.02 15.39 16.06
N ASP A 67 16.87 16.09 16.09
CA ASP A 67 15.59 15.47 15.77
C ASP A 67 15.48 15.02 14.30
N ILE A 68 16.04 15.81 13.39
CA ILE A 68 16.10 15.48 11.96
C ILE A 68 17.07 14.32 11.72
N ASP A 69 18.24 14.33 12.36
CA ASP A 69 19.25 13.30 12.20
C ASP A 69 18.76 11.94 12.72
N ASP A 70 18.05 11.93 13.85
CA ASP A 70 17.39 10.73 14.38
C ASP A 70 16.34 10.16 13.42
N LEU A 71 15.50 11.02 12.83
CA LEU A 71 14.49 10.57 11.87
C LEU A 71 15.17 9.96 10.63
N ARG A 72 16.19 10.63 10.09
CA ARG A 72 16.94 10.12 8.91
C ARG A 72 17.58 8.77 9.19
N ARG A 73 18.14 8.59 10.39
CA ARG A 73 18.71 7.31 10.81
C ARG A 73 17.66 6.21 10.82
N LEU A 74 16.49 6.44 11.44
CA LEU A 74 15.39 5.47 11.46
C LEU A 74 14.84 5.17 10.06
N GLN A 75 14.77 6.18 9.18
CA GLN A 75 14.39 5.98 7.78
C GLN A 75 15.38 5.05 7.06
N SER A 76 16.69 5.30 7.21
CA SER A 76 17.73 4.46 6.61
C SER A 76 17.72 3.02 7.16
N GLU A 77 17.51 2.86 8.46
CA GLU A 77 17.32 1.54 9.09
C GLU A 77 16.08 0.83 8.49
N ALA A 78 14.95 1.54 8.32
CA ALA A 78 13.73 0.96 7.76
C ALA A 78 13.88 0.58 6.28
N GLU A 79 14.52 1.43 5.47
CA GLU A 79 14.78 1.19 4.05
C GLU A 79 15.73 0.01 3.82
N SER A 80 16.72 -0.16 4.68
CA SER A 80 17.67 -1.27 4.61
C SER A 80 17.15 -2.57 5.23
N HIS A 81 16.07 -2.53 6.01
CA HIS A 81 15.48 -3.73 6.60
C HIS A 81 14.87 -4.63 5.51
N PRO A 82 15.34 -5.89 5.33
CA PRO A 82 14.96 -6.73 4.18
C PRO A 82 13.45 -6.93 4.03
N VAL A 83 12.72 -7.15 5.13
CA VAL A 83 11.27 -7.38 5.09
C VAL A 83 10.48 -6.11 4.76
N ILE A 84 10.93 -4.94 5.23
CA ILE A 84 10.28 -3.66 4.94
C ILE A 84 10.52 -3.30 3.47
N SER A 85 11.78 -3.39 3.02
CA SER A 85 12.16 -3.14 1.63
C SER A 85 11.41 -4.05 0.64
N ALA A 86 11.33 -5.35 0.95
CA ALA A 86 10.57 -6.31 0.14
C ALA A 86 9.07 -5.96 0.08
N TYR A 87 8.48 -5.55 1.19
CA TYR A 87 7.08 -5.10 1.22
C TYR A 87 6.87 -3.83 0.38
N VAL A 88 7.71 -2.81 0.54
CA VAL A 88 7.62 -1.56 -0.24
C VAL A 88 7.71 -1.84 -1.74
N ARG A 89 8.67 -2.67 -2.15
CA ARG A 89 8.80 -3.08 -3.55
C ARG A 89 7.55 -3.80 -4.06
N ALA A 90 7.01 -4.76 -3.29
CA ALA A 90 5.81 -5.49 -3.68
C ALA A 90 4.58 -4.58 -3.80
N VAL A 91 4.46 -3.55 -2.95
CA VAL A 91 3.43 -2.51 -3.08
C VAL A 91 3.59 -1.73 -4.38
N GLN A 92 4.81 -1.30 -4.71
CA GLN A 92 5.09 -0.55 -5.94
C GLN A 92 4.74 -1.37 -7.18
N GLU A 93 5.17 -2.63 -7.24
CA GLU A 93 4.84 -3.53 -8.36
C GLU A 93 3.32 -3.73 -8.48
N ALA A 94 2.62 -3.96 -7.37
CA ALA A 94 1.15 -4.03 -7.36
C ALA A 94 0.48 -2.76 -7.88
N GLN A 95 0.94 -1.59 -7.46
CA GLN A 95 0.41 -0.30 -7.93
C GLN A 95 0.63 -0.08 -9.43
N LEU A 96 1.74 -0.57 -9.98
CA LEU A 96 2.00 -0.49 -11.43
C LEU A 96 1.14 -1.47 -12.25
N PHE A 97 0.73 -2.59 -11.65
CA PHE A 97 -0.08 -3.60 -12.32
C PHE A 97 -1.58 -3.28 -12.36
N LEU A 98 -2.14 -2.73 -11.28
CA LEU A 98 -3.57 -2.47 -11.16
C LEU A 98 -4.17 -1.58 -12.29
N PRO A 99 -3.46 -0.56 -12.83
CA PRO A 99 -3.94 0.20 -13.97
C PRO A 99 -4.23 -0.66 -15.21
N ALA A 100 -3.44 -1.70 -15.47
CA ALA A 100 -3.65 -2.61 -16.59
C ALA A 100 -4.91 -3.47 -16.41
N VAL A 101 -5.15 -3.93 -15.17
CA VAL A 101 -6.40 -4.64 -14.83
C VAL A 101 -7.62 -3.74 -15.05
N ASN A 102 -7.52 -2.49 -14.60
CA ASN A 102 -8.61 -1.54 -14.79
C ASN A 102 -8.84 -1.21 -16.27
N ALA A 103 -7.79 -1.06 -17.07
CA ALA A 103 -7.90 -0.85 -18.51
C ALA A 103 -8.62 -2.02 -19.20
N ALA A 104 -8.27 -3.26 -18.84
CA ALA A 104 -8.95 -4.44 -19.37
C ALA A 104 -10.44 -4.48 -19.01
N ILE A 105 -10.80 -4.10 -17.78
CA ILE A 105 -12.22 -4.00 -17.36
C ILE A 105 -12.93 -2.91 -18.18
N SER A 106 -12.33 -1.72 -18.33
CA SER A 106 -12.90 -0.63 -19.12
C SER A 106 -13.11 -1.02 -20.58
N GLU A 107 -12.16 -1.74 -21.18
CA GLU A 107 -12.27 -2.26 -22.55
C GLU A 107 -13.44 -3.25 -22.68
N LEU A 108 -13.55 -4.21 -21.76
CA LEU A 108 -14.63 -5.21 -21.75
C LEU A 108 -16.02 -4.58 -21.54
N LEU A 109 -16.09 -3.47 -20.81
CA LEU A 109 -17.35 -2.75 -20.54
C LEU A 109 -17.69 -1.71 -21.60
N GLY A 110 -16.73 -1.28 -22.42
CA GLY A 110 -16.91 -0.25 -23.44
C GLY A 110 -16.98 1.19 -22.91
N PHE A 111 -16.60 1.42 -21.64
CA PHE A 111 -16.52 2.76 -21.03
C PHE A 111 -15.45 2.79 -19.93
N ASP A 112 -14.98 4.00 -19.56
CA ASP A 112 -13.99 4.17 -18.49
C ASP A 112 -14.60 3.86 -17.11
N PHE A 113 -14.44 2.61 -16.66
CA PHE A 113 -14.99 2.11 -15.41
C PHE A 113 -14.45 2.87 -14.18
N ALA A 114 -13.12 3.06 -14.08
CA ALA A 114 -12.54 3.77 -12.95
C ALA A 114 -12.82 5.27 -12.98
N GLY A 115 -12.83 5.88 -14.17
CA GLY A 115 -13.21 7.29 -14.32
C GLY A 115 -14.64 7.53 -13.83
N LEU A 116 -15.58 6.68 -14.26
CA LEU A 116 -16.98 6.78 -13.86
C LEU A 116 -17.18 6.57 -12.34
N ALA A 117 -16.52 5.56 -11.77
CA ALA A 117 -16.60 5.29 -10.33
C ALA A 117 -16.06 6.45 -9.47
N ARG A 118 -14.98 7.11 -9.92
CA ARG A 118 -14.38 8.25 -9.21
C ARG A 118 -15.30 9.47 -9.22
N ALA A 119 -15.97 9.73 -10.34
CA ALA A 119 -16.91 10.85 -10.46
C ALA A 119 -18.14 10.70 -9.55
N ALA A 120 -18.53 9.46 -9.23
CA ALA A 120 -19.64 9.17 -8.32
C ALA A 120 -19.26 9.24 -6.82
N ALA A 121 -17.98 9.35 -6.49
CA ALA A 121 -17.47 9.39 -5.11
C ALA A 121 -17.21 10.82 -4.60
N VAL A 122 -17.52 11.83 -5.42
CA VAL A 122 -17.47 13.28 -5.12
C VAL A 122 -18.89 13.78 -4.97
#